data_AF-A0A946GEQ4-F1
#
_entry.id   AF-A0A946GEQ4-F1
#
_cell.length_a   1.000
_cell.length_b   1.000
_cell.length_c   1.000
_cell.angle_alpha   90.00
_cell.angle_beta   90.00
_cell.angle_gamma   90.00
#
_symmetry.space_group_name_H-M   'P 1'
#
loop_
_entity.id
_entity.type
_entity.pdbx_description
1 polymer ?
#
loop_
_entity_poly.entity_id
_entity_poly.type
_entity_poly.pdbx_seq_one_letter_code
_entity_poly.pdbx_strand_id
1 'polypeptide(L)'
;GVPMMPVAKGKRTTKIQMLIYTLILVPVTLLPWIVGMSGLVYAIPAAALGVWFLRHAVIVLRTKEDDEDADKKARSMFLFSILYLFLIFGLLLIDLAVTKWIL
;
A
#
# COMPACT_ATOMS: atom_id res chain seq x y z
N GLY A 1 9.01 3.42 -27.72
CA GLY A 1 8.42 2.98 -26.44
C GLY A 1 8.79 3.97 -25.36
N VAL A 2 7.91 4.23 -24.39
CA VAL A 2 8.23 5.09 -23.24
C VAL A 2 9.24 4.37 -22.34
N PRO A 3 10.40 4.97 -22.00
CA PRO A 3 11.42 4.33 -21.18
C PRO A 3 10.96 4.23 -19.72
N MET A 4 10.17 3.20 -19.43
CA MET A 4 9.71 2.85 -18.09
C MET A 4 10.60 1.78 -17.45
N MET A 5 10.64 1.71 -16.11
CA MET A 5 11.49 0.75 -15.38
C MET A 5 11.41 -0.70 -15.90
N PRO A 6 10.24 -1.25 -16.27
CA PRO A 6 10.15 -2.59 -16.85
C PRO A 6 10.92 -2.75 -18.17
N VAL A 7 10.97 -1.71 -19.00
CA VAL A 7 11.63 -1.70 -20.32
C VAL A 7 13.12 -1.41 -20.18
N ALA A 8 13.50 -0.56 -19.23
CA ALA A 8 14.89 -0.15 -19.02
C ALA A 8 15.71 -1.16 -18.20
N LYS A 9 15.12 -1.78 -17.17
CA LYS A 9 15.83 -2.65 -16.21
C LYS A 9 15.19 -4.02 -15.99
N GLY A 10 14.07 -4.31 -16.67
CA GLY A 10 13.36 -5.59 -16.61
C GLY A 10 12.15 -5.61 -15.68
N LYS A 11 11.24 -6.56 -15.92
CA LYS A 11 10.00 -6.69 -15.13
C LYS A 11 10.29 -7.15 -13.70
N ARG A 12 11.23 -8.09 -13.50
CA ARG A 12 11.64 -8.56 -12.16
C ARG A 12 12.11 -7.43 -11.22
N THR A 13 12.99 -6.53 -11.67
CA THR A 13 13.43 -5.42 -10.80
C THR A 13 12.29 -4.48 -10.45
N THR A 14 11.32 -4.29 -11.36
CA THR A 14 10.16 -3.45 -11.10
C THR A 14 9.30 -4.07 -9.98
N LYS A 15 9.07 -5.39 -10.04
CA LYS A 15 8.35 -6.13 -8.98
C LYS A 15 9.04 -6.03 -7.62
N ILE A 16 10.38 -6.10 -7.58
CA ILE A 16 11.15 -5.92 -6.35
C ILE A 16 10.99 -4.51 -5.79
N GLN A 17 11.11 -3.49 -6.64
CA GLN A 17 10.91 -2.09 -6.24
C GLN A 17 9.50 -1.85 -5.69
N MET A 18 8.47 -2.43 -6.31
CA MET A 18 7.10 -2.36 -5.80
C MET A 18 7.00 -2.91 -4.36
N LEU A 19 7.61 -4.07 -4.07
CA LEU A 19 7.63 -4.63 -2.72
C LEU A 19 8.40 -3.74 -1.73
N ILE A 20 9.58 -3.25 -2.11
CA ILE A 20 10.40 -2.38 -1.25
C ILE A 20 9.62 -1.11 -0.88
N TYR A 21 8.99 -0.45 -1.86
CA TYR A 21 8.20 0.75 -1.57
C TYR A 21 6.99 0.44 -0.70
N THR A 22 6.29 -0.68 -0.91
CA THR A 22 5.19 -1.08 -0.02
C THR A 22 5.69 -1.35 1.40
N LEU A 23 6.84 -2.01 1.58
CA LEU A 23 7.45 -2.26 2.89
C LEU A 23 7.81 -0.98 3.64
N ILE A 24 8.24 0.06 2.93
CA ILE A 24 8.52 1.37 3.52
C ILE A 24 7.22 2.14 3.80
N LEU A 25 6.24 2.03 2.91
CA LEU A 25 4.98 2.76 3.01
C LEU A 25 4.16 2.34 4.23
N VAL A 26 4.07 1.03 4.54
CA VAL A 26 3.28 0.55 5.69
C VAL A 26 3.67 1.21 7.01
N PRO A 27 4.94 1.20 7.47
CA PRO A 27 5.33 1.88 8.71
C PRO A 27 5.15 3.40 8.60
N VAL A 28 5.36 4.00 7.43
CA VAL A 28 5.11 5.44 7.21
C VAL A 28 3.65 5.79 7.47
N THR A 29 2.70 4.97 7.02
CA THR A 29 1.27 5.20 7.31
C THR A 29 0.92 4.99 8.77
N LEU A 30 1.71 4.25 9.55
CA LEU A 30 1.48 4.06 10.98
C LEU A 30 2.12 5.16 11.83
N LEU A 31 2.96 6.03 11.25
CA LEU A 31 3.60 7.13 11.97
C LEU A 31 2.62 8.03 12.75
N PRO A 32 1.44 8.44 12.21
CA PRO A 32 0.49 9.27 12.95
C PRO A 32 0.10 8.68 14.32
N TRP A 33 -0.01 7.36 14.41
CA TRP A 33 -0.28 6.69 15.68
C TRP A 33 0.95 6.69 16.59
N ILE A 34 2.14 6.42 16.04
CA ILE A 34 3.41 6.38 16.80
C ILE A 34 3.74 7.75 17.41
N VAL A 35 3.47 8.85 16.69
CA VAL A 35 3.72 10.21 17.19
C VAL A 35 2.58 10.75 18.07
N GLY A 36 1.52 9.97 18.30
CA GLY A 36 0.38 10.36 19.13
C GLY A 36 -0.59 11.34 18.47
N MET A 37 -0.58 11.45 17.14
CA MET A 37 -1.53 12.27 16.38
C MET A 37 -2.87 11.55 16.12
N SER A 38 -2.90 10.22 16.14
CA SER A 38 -4.11 9.42 15.95
C SER A 38 -4.22 8.27 16.96
N GLY A 39 -5.45 7.78 17.16
CA GLY A 39 -5.79 6.74 18.11
C GLY A 39 -5.77 5.31 17.54
N LEU A 40 -6.23 4.37 18.35
CA LEU A 40 -6.36 2.96 17.95
C LEU A 40 -7.43 2.76 16.86
N VAL A 41 -8.40 3.66 16.77
CA VAL A 41 -9.47 3.64 15.74
C VAL A 41 -8.86 3.81 14.34
N TYR A 42 -7.81 4.63 14.21
CA TYR A 42 -6.98 4.68 13.01
C TYR A 42 -6.02 3.48 12.88
N ALA A 43 -5.26 3.18 13.94
CA ALA A 43 -4.09 2.29 13.85
C ALA A 43 -4.44 0.85 13.47
N ILE A 44 -5.52 0.30 14.02
CA ILE A 44 -5.95 -1.10 13.77
C ILE A 44 -6.30 -1.31 12.28
N PRO A 45 -7.25 -0.57 11.68
CA PRO A 45 -7.58 -0.75 10.27
C PRO A 45 -6.43 -0.33 9.34
N ALA A 46 -5.63 0.69 9.68
CA ALA A 46 -4.45 1.06 8.90
C ALA A 46 -3.41 -0.07 8.82
N ALA A 47 -3.14 -0.75 9.95
CA ALA A 47 -2.26 -1.91 10.00
C ALA A 47 -2.81 -3.09 9.19
N ALA A 48 -4.11 -3.39 9.32
CA ALA A 48 -4.77 -4.46 8.57
C ALA A 48 -4.69 -4.21 7.05
N LEU A 49 -4.96 -2.98 6.61
CA LEU A 49 -4.82 -2.56 5.22
C LEU A 49 -3.36 -2.68 4.74
N GLY A 50 -2.38 -2.35 5.59
CA GLY A 50 -0.95 -2.46 5.27
C GLY A 50 -0.52 -3.92 5.05
N VAL A 51 -0.99 -4.84 5.89
CA VAL A 51 -0.76 -6.29 5.73
C VAL A 51 -1.39 -6.80 4.43
N TRP A 52 -2.61 -6.36 4.10
CA TRP A 52 -3.24 -6.67 2.82
C TRP A 52 -2.48 -6.11 1.61
N PHE A 53 -1.93 -4.91 1.72
CA PHE A 53 -1.11 -4.35 0.64
C PHE A 53 0.16 -5.18 0.41
N LEU A 54 0.86 -5.53 1.50
CA LEU A 54 2.05 -6.38 1.45
C LEU A 54 1.75 -7.73 0.82
N ARG A 55 0.60 -8.33 1.13
CA ARG A 55 0.16 -9.58 0.47
C ARG A 55 0.06 -9.43 -1.04
N HIS A 56 -0.53 -8.34 -1.55
CA HIS A 56 -0.61 -8.08 -2.99
C HIS A 56 0.77 -7.88 -3.62
N ALA A 57 1.67 -7.15 -2.94
CA ALA A 57 3.05 -6.97 -3.39
C ALA A 57 3.80 -8.30 -3.53
N VAL A 58 3.64 -9.20 -2.56
CA VAL A 58 4.26 -10.54 -2.60
C VAL A 58 3.66 -11.40 -3.72
N ILE A 59 2.34 -11.33 -3.96
CA ILE A 59 1.68 -12.04 -5.07
C ILE A 59 2.25 -11.57 -6.42
N VAL A 60 2.40 -10.26 -6.61
CA VAL A 60 2.97 -9.69 -7.84
C VAL A 60 4.44 -10.12 -8.02
N LEU A 61 5.22 -10.12 -6.94
CA LEU A 61 6.63 -10.57 -6.98
C LEU A 61 6.78 -12.04 -7.35
N ARG A 62 5.91 -12.92 -6.82
CA ARG A 62 5.94 -14.37 -7.07
C ARG A 62 5.34 -14.77 -8.42
N THR A 63 4.61 -13.87 -9.08
CA THR A 63 4.01 -14.16 -10.38
C THR A 63 5.10 -14.23 -11.45
N LYS A 64 5.09 -15.29 -12.27
CA LYS A 64 6.02 -15.46 -13.40
C LYS A 64 5.77 -14.41 -14.49
N GLU A 65 6.75 -14.16 -15.35
CA GLU A 65 6.61 -13.16 -16.42
C GLU A 65 5.75 -13.67 -17.59
N ASP A 66 5.71 -14.99 -17.74
CA ASP A 66 4.99 -15.77 -18.76
C ASP A 66 3.54 -16.11 -18.33
N ASP A 67 3.14 -15.70 -17.13
CA ASP A 67 1.77 -15.83 -16.63
C ASP A 67 0.88 -14.78 -17.32
N GLU A 68 -0.16 -15.22 -18.02
CA GLU A 68 -1.13 -14.35 -18.72
C GLU A 68 -1.80 -13.35 -17.76
N ASP A 69 -1.93 -13.70 -16.47
CA ASP A 69 -2.51 -12.84 -15.44
C ASP A 69 -1.50 -11.89 -14.78
N ALA A 70 -0.23 -11.88 -15.19
CA ALA A 70 0.82 -11.06 -14.55
C ALA A 70 0.47 -9.56 -14.55
N ASP A 71 0.03 -9.04 -15.69
CA ASP A 71 -0.34 -7.63 -15.84
C ASP A 71 -1.63 -7.31 -15.06
N LYS A 72 -2.56 -8.26 -15.00
CA LYS A 72 -3.81 -8.12 -14.22
C LYS A 72 -3.52 -8.03 -12.72
N LYS A 73 -2.61 -8.84 -12.20
CA LYS A 73 -2.18 -8.81 -10.79
C LYS A 73 -1.44 -7.51 -10.46
N ALA A 74 -0.54 -7.05 -11.34
CA ALA A 74 0.14 -5.77 -11.18
C ALA A 74 -0.85 -4.59 -11.20
N ARG A 75 -1.81 -4.60 -12.11
CA ARG A 75 -2.89 -3.60 -12.18
C ARG A 75 -3.77 -3.62 -10.93
N SER A 76 -4.14 -4.80 -10.43
CA SER A 76 -4.91 -4.95 -9.20
C SER A 76 -4.17 -4.35 -8.00
N MET A 77 -2.85 -4.59 -7.87
CA MET A 77 -2.03 -3.98 -6.83
C MET A 77 -1.99 -2.45 -6.94
N PHE A 78 -1.93 -1.92 -8.16
CA PHE A 78 -1.98 -0.48 -8.37
C PHE A 78 -3.34 0.13 -7.95
N LEU A 79 -4.46 -0.48 -8.36
CA LEU A 79 -5.79 -0.02 -7.92
C LEU A 79 -5.92 -0.11 -6.39
N PHE A 80 -5.41 -1.19 -5.80
CA PHE A 80 -5.38 -1.34 -4.34
C PHE A 80 -4.55 -0.24 -3.69
N SER A 81 -3.44 0.22 -4.28
CA SER A 81 -2.64 1.31 -3.72
C SER A 81 -3.39 2.66 -3.67
N ILE A 82 -4.22 2.95 -4.68
CA ILE A 82 -5.05 4.15 -4.71
C ILE A 82 -6.14 4.05 -3.64
N LEU A 83 -6.80 2.89 -3.57
CA LEU A 83 -7.81 2.64 -2.53
C LEU A 83 -7.19 2.70 -1.13
N TYR A 84 -6.01 2.12 -0.95
CA TYR A 84 -5.24 2.14 0.30
C TYR A 84 -4.99 3.58 0.75
N LEU A 85 -4.48 4.44 -0.14
CA LEU A 85 -4.24 5.84 0.16
C LEU A 85 -5.53 6.56 0.58
N PHE A 86 -6.61 6.36 -0.18
CA PHE A 86 -7.91 6.94 0.12
C PHE A 86 -8.45 6.51 1.49
N LEU A 87 -8.35 5.20 1.80
CA LEU A 87 -8.80 4.65 3.07
C LEU A 87 -7.94 5.14 4.24
N ILE A 88 -6.62 5.23 4.09
CA ILE A 88 -5.74 5.77 5.15
C ILE A 88 -6.13 7.21 5.50
N PHE A 89 -6.31 8.09 4.50
CA PHE A 89 -6.78 9.45 4.76
C PHE A 89 -8.19 9.48 5.35
N GLY A 90 -9.12 8.67 4.83
CA GLY A 90 -10.48 8.57 5.37
C GLY A 90 -10.50 8.13 6.83
N LEU A 91 -9.71 7.11 7.19
CA LEU A 91 -9.56 6.64 8.57
C LEU A 91 -8.98 7.71 9.47
N LEU A 92 -8.01 8.48 8.99
CA LEU A 92 -7.40 9.57 9.77
C LEU A 92 -8.40 10.70 10.04
N LEU A 93 -9.26 11.03 9.06
CA LEU A 93 -10.36 11.99 9.25
C LEU A 93 -11.42 11.47 10.23
N ILE A 94 -11.78 10.19 10.14
CA ILE A 94 -12.72 9.56 11.07
C ILE A 94 -12.18 9.59 12.49
N ASP A 95 -10.92 9.19 12.69
CA ASP A 95 -10.26 9.21 13.99
C ASP A 95 -10.23 10.63 14.57
N LEU A 96 -9.84 11.63 13.77
CA LEU A 96 -9.85 13.04 14.17
C LEU A 96 -11.26 13.52 14.56
N ALA A 97 -12.29 13.15 13.79
CA ALA A 97 -13.67 13.50 14.09
C ALA A 97 -14.15 12.86 15.40
N VAL A 98 -13.82 11.60 15.64
CA VAL A 98 -14.15 10.87 16.88
C VAL A 98 -13.45 11.50 18.08
N THR A 99 -12.14 11.74 17.99
CA THR A 99 -11.37 12.33 19.10
C THR A 99 -11.84 13.74 19.43
N LYS A 100 -12.10 14.59 18.43
CA LYS A 100 -12.59 15.96 18.63
C LYS A 100 -14.03 16.03 19.13
N TRP A 101 -14.86 15.03 18.85
CA TRP A 101 -16.25 14.98 19.33
C TRP A 101 -16.36 14.51 20.78
N ILE A 102 -15.35 13.79 21.28
CA ILE A 102 -15.31 13.26 22.66
C ILE A 102 -14.69 14.27 23.66
N LEU A 103 -13.88 15.22 23.20
CA LEU A 103 -13.17 16.23 24.02
C LEU A 103 -13.82 17.62 23.90
#